data_AF-A0A835IZW8-F1
#
_entry.id   AF-A0A835IZW8-F1
#
_cell.length_a   1.000
_cell.length_b   1.000
_cell.length_c   1.000
_cell.angle_alpha   90.00
_cell.angle_beta   90.00
_cell.angle_gamma   90.00
#
_symmetry.space_group_name_H-M   'P 1'
#
loop_
_entity.id
_entity.type
_entity.pdbx_description
1 polymer ?
#
loop_
_entity_poly.entity_id
_entity_poly.type
_entity_poly.pdbx_seq_one_letter_code
_entity_poly.pdbx_strand_id
1 'polypeptide(L)'
;MRKTATDIDILFDQGLSLGEWVKSLYPYNLEPLVKQTLLRFSPPEPPVYSAKTLQDVIFEMIELGLMCTHRSPTMRPSMLDVAHEMGWLKQYLSNPSTPNIEEASSSKDGASC
;
A
#
# COMPACT_ATOMS: atom_id res chain seq x y z
N MET A 1 4.28 -18.32 -33.88
CA MET A 1 4.56 -17.25 -32.90
C MET A 1 4.57 -17.89 -31.52
N ARG A 2 5.73 -18.14 -30.91
CA ARG A 2 5.81 -18.73 -29.56
C ARG A 2 5.65 -17.60 -28.55
N LYS A 3 4.57 -17.60 -27.77
CA LYS A 3 4.48 -16.76 -26.57
C LYS A 3 5.44 -17.38 -25.55
N THR A 4 6.48 -16.64 -25.17
CA THR A 4 7.30 -17.01 -24.01
C THR A 4 6.45 -16.75 -22.77
N ALA A 5 6.12 -17.81 -22.02
CA ALA A 5 5.45 -17.66 -20.73
C ALA A 5 6.36 -16.86 -19.81
N THR A 6 5.84 -15.77 -19.25
CA THR A 6 6.51 -15.00 -18.20
C THR A 6 6.39 -15.75 -16.88
N ASP A 7 7.28 -15.49 -15.91
CA ASP A 7 7.22 -16.16 -14.60
C ASP A 7 5.85 -16.00 -13.92
N ILE A 8 5.16 -14.89 -14.19
CA ILE A 8 3.79 -14.62 -13.74
C ILE A 8 2.79 -15.59 -14.38
N ASP A 9 2.91 -15.83 -15.69
CA ASP A 9 2.04 -16.77 -16.41
C ASP A 9 2.19 -18.21 -15.86
N ILE A 10 3.43 -18.62 -15.56
CA ILE A 10 3.71 -19.94 -14.98
C ILE A 10 3.13 -20.05 -13.55
N LEU A 11 3.19 -18.98 -12.77
CA LEU A 11 2.69 -18.97 -11.40
C LEU A 11 1.15 -19.07 -11.34
N PHE A 12 0.47 -18.42 -12.28
CA PHE A 12 -0.98 -18.53 -12.43
C PHE A 12 -1.40 -19.91 -12.94
N ASP A 13 -0.60 -20.53 -13.82
CA ASP A 13 -0.78 -21.92 -14.25
C ASP A 13 -0.60 -22.92 -13.09
N GLN A 14 0.20 -22.59 -12.08
CA GLN A 14 0.36 -23.37 -10.85
C GLN A 14 -0.78 -23.18 -9.84
N GLY A 15 -1.82 -22.40 -10.19
CA GLY A 15 -3.01 -22.20 -9.37
C GLY A 15 -2.85 -21.19 -8.23
N LEU A 16 -1.73 -20.44 -8.19
CA LEU A 16 -1.60 -19.32 -7.26
C LEU A 16 -2.47 -18.16 -7.75
N SER A 17 -3.39 -17.69 -6.90
CA SER A 17 -4.15 -16.48 -7.19
C SER A 17 -3.26 -15.24 -7.13
N LEU A 18 -3.69 -14.15 -7.77
CA LEU A 18 -2.93 -12.90 -7.80
C LEU A 18 -2.65 -12.41 -6.37
N GLY A 19 -3.63 -12.53 -5.48
CA GLY A 19 -3.47 -12.18 -4.07
C GLY A 19 -2.45 -13.06 -3.35
N GLU A 20 -2.31 -14.34 -3.69
CA GLU A 20 -1.28 -15.23 -3.11
C GLU A 20 0.11 -14.89 -3.61
N TRP A 21 0.27 -14.60 -4.91
CA TRP A 21 1.53 -14.14 -5.45
C TRP A 21 1.96 -12.82 -4.81
N VAL A 22 1.06 -11.83 -4.74
CA VAL A 22 1.36 -10.53 -4.13
C VAL A 22 1.75 -10.70 -2.66
N LYS A 23 1.04 -11.55 -1.90
CA LYS A 23 1.41 -11.87 -0.50
C LYS A 23 2.82 -12.45 -0.37
N SER A 24 3.27 -13.26 -1.33
CA SER A 24 4.62 -13.84 -1.32
C SER A 24 5.75 -12.80 -1.46
N LEU A 25 5.42 -11.58 -1.89
CA LEU A 25 6.39 -10.49 -2.03
C LEU A 25 6.62 -9.73 -0.71
N TYR A 26 5.76 -9.92 0.30
CA TYR A 26 5.91 -9.23 1.57
C TYR A 26 6.93 -9.90 2.48
N PRO A 27 7.64 -9.12 3.33
CA PRO A 27 7.62 -7.65 3.37
C PRO A 27 8.66 -6.98 2.46
N TYR A 28 9.64 -7.73 1.93
CA TYR A 28 10.87 -7.15 1.37
C TYR A 28 10.91 -6.98 -0.16
N ASN A 29 10.14 -7.77 -0.91
CA ASN A 29 10.27 -7.83 -2.37
C ASN A 29 9.29 -6.89 -3.10
N LEU A 30 8.38 -6.23 -2.38
CA LEU A 30 7.44 -5.28 -2.95
C LEU A 30 8.10 -3.92 -3.23
N GLU A 31 9.06 -3.52 -2.40
CA GLU A 31 9.70 -2.20 -2.50
C GLU A 31 10.46 -1.97 -3.82
N PRO A 32 11.31 -2.92 -4.29
CA PRO A 32 12.00 -2.76 -5.57
C PRO A 32 11.02 -2.64 -6.75
N LEU A 33 9.91 -3.38 -6.71
CA LEU A 33 8.89 -3.36 -7.75
C LEU A 33 8.16 -2.02 -7.80
N VAL A 34 7.79 -1.46 -6.64
CA VAL A 34 7.14 -0.14 -6.57
C VAL A 34 8.11 0.96 -7.01
N LYS A 35 9.38 0.92 -6.58
CA LYS A 35 10.41 1.87 -7.02
C LYS A 35 10.59 1.85 -8.54
N GLN A 36 10.71 0.66 -9.14
CA GLN A 36 10.83 0.53 -10.59
C GLN A 36 9.60 1.08 -11.32
N THR A 37 8.40 0.82 -10.79
CA THR A 37 7.14 1.31 -11.36
C THR A 37 7.05 2.83 -11.31
N LEU A 38 7.40 3.44 -10.16
CA LEU A 38 7.44 4.89 -10.01
C LEU A 38 8.42 5.56 -10.99
N LEU A 39 9.57 4.93 -11.27
CA LEU A 39 10.53 5.42 -12.27
C LEU A 39 9.97 5.32 -13.70
N ARG A 40 9.29 4.21 -14.02
CA ARG A 40 8.76 3.95 -15.37
C ARG A 40 7.55 4.81 -15.72
N PHE A 41 6.71 5.10 -14.73
CA PHE A 41 5.44 5.82 -14.90
C PHE A 41 5.46 7.19 -14.22
N SER A 42 6.66 7.77 -14.06
CA SER A 42 6.81 9.11 -13.49
C SER A 42 6.01 10.12 -14.34
N PRO A 43 5.13 10.94 -13.73
CA PRO A 43 4.40 11.95 -14.46
C PRO A 43 5.37 12.93 -15.15
N PRO A 44 5.00 13.48 -16.33
CA PRO A 44 5.84 14.44 -17.04
C PRO A 44 6.00 15.78 -16.28
N GLU A 45 5.10 16.08 -15.35
CA GLU A 45 5.21 17.22 -14.44
C GLU A 45 5.82 16.79 -13.09
N PRO A 46 6.58 17.68 -12.42
CA PRO A 46 7.14 17.36 -11.11
C PRO A 46 6.00 16.98 -10.15
N PRO A 47 6.08 15.81 -9.51
CA PRO A 47 4.99 15.35 -8.67
C PRO A 47 4.81 16.33 -7.50
N VAL A 48 3.56 16.68 -7.22
CA VAL A 48 3.16 17.46 -6.03
C VAL A 48 3.55 16.73 -4.73
N TYR A 49 3.84 15.43 -4.84
CA TYR A 49 4.12 14.52 -3.75
C TYR A 49 5.56 13.99 -3.82
N SER A 50 6.14 13.68 -2.66
CA SER A 50 7.43 13.00 -2.62
C SER A 50 7.32 11.56 -3.15
N ALA A 51 8.42 11.02 -3.69
CA ALA A 51 8.47 9.62 -4.11
C ALA A 51 8.18 8.65 -2.94
N LYS A 52 8.51 9.04 -1.70
CA LYS A 52 8.22 8.28 -0.49
C LYS A 52 6.72 8.26 -0.19
N THR A 53 6.06 9.42 -0.23
CA THR A 53 4.60 9.55 -0.05
C THR A 53 3.85 8.68 -1.08
N LEU A 54 4.27 8.71 -2.35
CA LEU A 54 3.66 7.87 -3.38
C LEU A 54 3.89 6.38 -3.13
N GLN A 55 5.10 6.00 -2.71
CA GLN A 55 5.40 4.61 -2.35
C GLN A 55 4.51 4.12 -1.22
N ASP A 56 4.35 4.90 -0.15
CA ASP A 56 3.55 4.52 1.01
C ASP A 56 2.08 4.35 0.61
N VAL A 57 1.52 5.29 -0.16
CA VAL A 57 0.13 5.17 -0.67
C VAL A 57 -0.05 3.95 -1.57
N ILE A 58 0.95 3.60 -2.40
CA ILE A 58 0.87 2.39 -3.24
C ILE A 58 0.85 1.13 -2.36
N PHE A 59 1.67 1.06 -1.31
CA PHE A 59 1.66 -0.08 -0.39
C PHE A 59 0.32 -0.24 0.32
N GLU A 60 -0.23 0.85 0.86
CA GLU A 60 -1.56 0.85 1.48
C GLU A 60 -2.64 0.43 0.49
N MET A 61 -2.53 0.84 -0.79
CA MET A 61 -3.50 0.43 -1.81
C MET A 61 -3.43 -1.05 -2.16
N ILE A 62 -2.23 -1.62 -2.19
CA ILE A 62 -2.05 -3.06 -2.40
C ILE A 62 -2.62 -3.83 -1.22
N GLU A 63 -2.35 -3.39 0.02
CA GLU A 63 -2.89 -4.03 1.23
C GLU A 63 -4.42 -3.98 1.28
N LEU A 64 -5.04 -2.83 0.99
CA LEU A 64 -6.50 -2.71 0.89
C LEU A 64 -7.06 -3.65 -0.20
N GLY A 65 -6.41 -3.74 -1.35
CA GLY A 65 -6.78 -4.66 -2.43
C GLY A 65 -6.68 -6.14 -2.02
N LEU A 66 -5.67 -6.51 -1.23
CA LEU A 66 -5.53 -7.85 -0.67
C LEU A 66 -6.66 -8.19 0.31
N MET A 67 -7.09 -7.24 1.13
CA MET A 67 -8.23 -7.43 2.03
C MET A 67 -9.54 -7.61 1.24
N CYS A 68 -9.76 -6.81 0.19
CA CYS A 68 -10.93 -6.93 -0.70
C CYS A 68 -11.01 -8.28 -1.43
N THR A 69 -9.88 -8.93 -1.68
CA THR A 69 -9.78 -10.21 -2.39
C THR A 69 -9.68 -11.42 -1.45
N HIS A 70 -9.94 -11.24 -0.16
CA HIS A 70 -9.89 -12.32 0.82
C HIS A 70 -10.85 -13.48 0.45
N ARG A 71 -10.41 -14.74 0.62
CA ARG A 71 -11.21 -15.92 0.23
C ARG A 71 -12.54 -15.98 1.00
N SER A 72 -12.50 -15.71 2.30
CA SER A 72 -13.71 -15.58 3.11
C SER A 72 -14.39 -14.23 2.87
N PRO A 73 -15.66 -14.19 2.41
CA PRO A 73 -16.41 -12.96 2.22
C PRO A 73 -16.59 -12.16 3.52
N THR A 74 -16.72 -12.83 4.67
CA THR A 74 -16.91 -12.18 5.98
C THR A 74 -15.67 -11.47 6.50
N MET A 75 -14.50 -11.74 5.92
CA MET A 75 -13.25 -11.06 6.25
C MET A 75 -12.92 -9.94 5.27
N ARG A 76 -13.74 -9.74 4.23
CA ARG A 76 -13.57 -8.61 3.32
C ARG A 76 -14.12 -7.36 4.01
N PRO A 77 -13.49 -6.19 3.82
CA PRO A 77 -14.04 -4.93 4.29
C PRO A 77 -15.36 -4.63 3.59
N SER A 78 -16.23 -3.86 4.26
CA SER A 78 -17.41 -3.32 3.58
C SER A 78 -16.99 -2.27 2.57
N MET A 79 -17.84 -1.98 1.58
CA MET A 79 -17.54 -0.89 0.64
C MET A 79 -17.41 0.46 1.35
N LEU A 80 -18.14 0.67 2.45
CA LEU A 80 -18.01 1.87 3.27
C LEU A 80 -16.59 2.00 3.84
N ASP A 81 -16.04 0.91 4.37
CA ASP A 81 -14.67 0.87 4.90
C ASP A 81 -13.65 1.12 3.77
N VAL A 82 -13.83 0.48 2.62
CA VAL A 82 -12.94 0.69 1.44
C VAL A 82 -12.96 2.15 0.99
N ALA A 83 -14.14 2.78 0.90
CA ALA A 83 -14.27 4.17 0.52
C ALA A 83 -13.64 5.11 1.55
N HIS A 84 -13.77 4.79 2.83
CA HIS A 84 -13.16 5.53 3.92
C HIS A 84 -11.63 5.52 3.81
N GLU A 85 -11.03 4.35 3.67
CA GLU A 85 -9.57 4.20 3.51
C GLU A 85 -9.06 4.90 2.25
N MET A 86 -9.74 4.74 1.11
CA MET A 86 -9.38 5.47 -0.11
C MET A 86 -9.48 7.00 0.07
N GLY A 87 -10.47 7.46 0.83
CA GLY A 87 -10.65 8.87 1.17
C GLY A 87 -9.49 9.40 2.02
N TRP A 88 -9.01 8.62 2.98
CA TRP A 88 -7.86 8.95 3.82
C TRP A 88 -6.57 9.02 3.00
N LEU A 89 -6.31 8.05 2.14
CA LEU A 89 -5.14 8.08 1.24
C LEU A 89 -5.15 9.28 0.32
N LYS A 90 -6.33 9.65 -0.22
CA LYS A 90 -6.48 10.87 -1.03
C LYS A 90 -6.20 12.14 -0.23
N GLN A 91 -6.66 12.23 1.02
CA GLN A 91 -6.39 13.36 1.89
C GLN A 91 -4.91 13.45 2.27
N TYR A 92 -4.27 12.32 2.54
CA TYR A 92 -2.85 12.23 2.82
C TYR A 92 -2.00 12.74 1.65
N LEU A 93 -2.38 12.40 0.41
CA LEU A 93 -1.75 12.99 -0.78
C LEU A 93 -1.99 14.50 -0.83
N SER A 94 -3.23 14.96 -0.61
CA SER A 94 -3.59 16.38 -0.71
C SER A 94 -2.92 17.27 0.35
N ASN A 95 -2.53 16.70 1.50
CA ASN A 95 -1.96 17.42 2.64
C ASN A 95 -0.63 16.77 3.08
N PRO A 96 0.51 17.07 2.42
CA PRO A 96 1.82 16.51 2.77
C PRO A 96 2.35 16.94 4.15
N SER A 97 1.61 17.78 4.88
CA SER A 97 1.95 18.33 6.18
C SER A 97 1.15 17.66 7.31
N THR A 98 1.37 16.38 7.56
CA THR A 98 0.99 15.79 8.87
C THR A 98 2.19 15.06 9.46
N PRO A 99 2.87 15.65 10.46
CA PRO A 99 3.78 14.87 11.29
C PRO A 99 2.93 13.87 12.08
N ASN A 100 3.37 12.62 12.13
CA ASN A 100 2.80 11.58 12.98
C ASN A 100 2.60 12.15 14.40
N ILE A 101 1.36 12.09 14.89
CA ILE A 101 1.08 12.31 16.31
C ILE A 101 1.61 11.08 17.04
N GLU A 102 2.89 11.13 17.44
CA GLU A 102 3.40 10.29 18.51
C GLU A 102 2.71 10.72 19.81
N GLU A 103 1.91 9.78 20.30
CA GLU A 103 1.69 9.43 21.71
C GLU A 103 1.77 10.57 22.74
N ALA A 104 0.60 10.92 23.28
CA ALA A 104 0.45 11.75 24.45
C ALA A 104 1.29 11.21 25.63
N SER A 105 2.42 11.85 25.90
CA SER A 105 3.10 11.71 27.19
C SER A 105 2.19 12.31 28.26
N SER A 106 1.60 11.44 29.09
CA SER A 106 0.83 11.84 30.26
C SER A 106 1.76 12.51 31.27
N SER A 107 1.56 13.81 31.51
CA SER A 107 2.04 14.46 32.72
C SER A 107 1.31 13.89 33.94
N LYS A 108 2.07 13.50 34.97
CA LYS A 108 1.64 13.61 36.36
C LYS A 108 2.75 14.28 37.16
N ASP A 109 2.35 15.38 37.78
CA ASP A 109 3.11 16.29 38.63
C ASP A 109 3.65 15.62 39.90
N GLY A 110 4.68 16.24 40.52
CA GLY A 110 5.01 15.93 41.91
C GLY A 110 6.32 16.47 42.46
N ALA A 111 6.41 17.80 42.62
CA ALA A 111 7.11 18.59 43.63
C ALA A 111 8.53 18.19 44.15
N SER A 112 9.43 19.17 44.02
CA SER A 112 10.71 19.31 44.73
C SER A 112 10.53 20.01 46.09
N CYS A 113 11.42 19.65 47.03
CA CYS A 113 11.71 20.19 48.36
C CYS A 113 10.72 19.90 49.50
#